data_AF-A0A0E4HEF0-F1
#
_entry.id   AF-A0A0E4HEF0-F1
#
_cell.length_a   1.000
_cell.length_b   1.000
_cell.length_c   1.000
_cell.angle_alpha   90.00
_cell.angle_beta   90.00
_cell.angle_gamma   90.00
#
_symmetry.space_group_name_H-M   'P 1'
#
loop_
_entity.id
_entity.type
_entity.pdbx_description
1 polymer ?
#
loop_
_entity_poly.entity_id
_entity_poly.type
_entity_poly.pdbx_seq_one_letter_code
_entity_poly.pdbx_strand_id
1 'polypeptide(L)' 'MNNAVLIRIRIDWVRRKLYQMQMQYGGFSHPKVLRQSVELDKLLNNYSNIHMNQRRAPA' A
#
# COMPACT_ATOMS: atom_id res chain seq x y z
N MET A 1 9.23 18.60 4.42
CA MET A 1 9.16 17.12 4.46
C MET A 1 8.70 16.62 3.11
N ASN A 2 9.44 15.71 2.46
CA ASN A 2 9.11 15.24 1.12
C ASN A 2 7.84 14.36 1.13
N ASN A 3 6.84 14.68 0.30
CA ASN A 3 5.57 13.94 0.20
C ASN A 3 5.79 12.43 -0.08
N ALA A 4 6.85 12.08 -0.81
CA ALA A 4 7.22 10.69 -1.05
C ALA A 4 7.59 9.91 0.23
N VAL A 5 8.22 10.57 1.21
CA VAL A 5 8.60 9.95 2.49
C VAL A 5 7.35 9.63 3.32
N LEU A 6 6.38 10.56 3.36
CA LEU A 6 5.11 10.36 4.07
C LEU A 6 4.31 9.20 3.47
N ILE A 7 4.28 9.08 2.14
CA ILE A 7 3.56 7.97 1.49
C ILE A 7 4.25 6.63 1.75
N ARG A 8 5.60 6.57 1.74
CA ARG A 8 6.34 5.35 2.10
C ARG A 8 6.05 4.89 3.52
N ILE A 9 6.09 5.80 4.49
CA ILE A 9 5.74 5.50 5.90
C ILE A 9 4.32 4.92 5.98
N ARG A 10 3.38 5.48 5.20
CA ARG A 10 2.00 4.99 5.18
C ARG A 10 1.88 3.61 4.55
N ILE A 11 2.62 3.33 3.47
CA ILE A 11 2.69 2.00 2.85
C ILE A 11 3.22 0.97 3.86
N ASP A 12 4.32 1.29 4.55
CA ASP A 12 4.94 0.38 5.51
C ASP A 12 4.02 0.09 6.71
N TRP A 13 3.27 1.10 7.16
CA TRP A 13 2.28 0.91 8.21
C TRP A 13 1.16 -0.04 7.79
N VAL A 14 0.58 0.16 6.59
CA VAL A 14 -0.50 -0.70 6.08
C VAL A 14 0.02 -2.12 5.82
N ARG A 15 1.26 -2.29 5.37
CA ARG A 15 1.91 -3.61 5.22
C ARG A 15 2.03 -4.34 6.55
N ARG A 16 2.52 -3.67 7.60
CA ARG A 16 2.61 -4.27 8.94
C ARG A 16 1.25 -4.68 9.47
N LYS A 17 0.23 -3.84 9.27
CA LYS A 17 -1.15 -4.14 9.66
C LYS A 17 -1.69 -5.37 8.93
N LEU A 18 -1.46 -5.48 7.62
CA LEU A 18 -1.88 -6.64 6.83
C LEU A 18 -1.21 -7.93 7.34
N TYR A 19 0.08 -7.88 7.63
CA TYR A 19 0.83 -9.02 8.19
C TYR A 19 0.28 -9.45 9.57
N GLN A 20 0.01 -8.50 10.46
CA GLN A 20 -0.62 -8.79 11.76
C GLN A 20 -2.00 -9.41 11.59
N MET A 21 -2.83 -8.90 10.67
CA MET A 21 -4.14 -9.48 10.40
C MET A 21 -4.03 -10.88 9.80
N GLN A 22 -3.10 -11.12 8.89
CA GLN A 22 -2.84 -12.46 8.36
C GLN A 22 -2.48 -13.44 9.48
N MET A 23 -1.60 -13.04 10.42
CA MET A 23 -1.24 -13.87 11.58
C MET A 23 -2.45 -14.11 12.50
N GLN A 24 -3.25 -13.07 12.75
CA GLN A 24 -4.42 -13.16 13.63
C GLN A 24 -5.53 -14.05 13.07
N TYR A 25 -5.76 -14.00 11.76
CA TYR A 25 -6.83 -14.76 11.09
C TYR A 25 -6.36 -16.09 10.50
N GLY A 26 -5.10 -16.48 10.72
CA GLY A 26 -4.55 -17.76 10.26
C GLY A 26 -4.36 -17.86 8.74
N GLY A 27 -4.31 -16.73 8.02
CA GLY A 27 -4.07 -16.73 6.58
C GLY A 27 -4.69 -15.55 5.83
N PHE A 28 -4.50 -15.55 4.51
CA PHE A 28 -5.01 -14.52 3.60
C PHE A 28 -6.47 -14.75 3.18
N SER A 29 -7.01 -15.94 3.42
CA SER A 29 -8.37 -16.31 3.00
C SER A 29 -9.47 -15.63 3.82
N HIS A 30 -9.11 -14.93 4.90
CA HIS A 30 -10.10 -14.26 5.74
C HIS A 30 -10.62 -12.99 5.05
N PRO A 31 -11.95 -12.78 4.96
CA PRO A 31 -12.54 -11.64 4.23
C PRO A 31 -12.01 -10.27 4.66
N LYS A 32 -11.68 -10.11 5.95
CA LYS A 32 -11.08 -8.86 6.46
C LYS A 32 -9.64 -8.66 5.99
N VAL A 33 -8.86 -9.73 5.83
CA VAL A 33 -7.48 -9.67 5.32
C VAL A 33 -7.49 -9.33 3.83
N LEU A 34 -8.40 -9.94 3.06
CA LEU A 34 -8.60 -9.61 1.64
C LEU A 34 -8.99 -8.16 1.41
N ARG A 35 -9.97 -7.64 2.18
CA ARG A 35 -10.36 -6.22 2.11
C ARG A 35 -9.18 -5.28 2.42
N GLN A 36 -8.39 -5.61 3.44
CA GLN A 36 -7.22 -4.82 3.80
C GLN A 36 -6.11 -4.89 2.72
N SER A 37 -5.97 -6.03 2.02
CA SER A 37 -5.06 -6.20 0.89
C SER A 37 -5.46 -5.30 -0.30
N VAL A 38 -6.76 -5.26 -0.63
CA VAL A 38 -7.27 -4.38 -1.70
C VAL A 38 -7.03 -2.90 -1.38
N GLU A 39 -7.14 -2.51 -0.11
CA GLU A 39 -6.85 -1.15 0.33
C GLU A 39 -5.35 -0.81 0.19
N LEU A 40 -4.47 -1.75 0.55
CA LEU A 40 -3.02 -1.63 0.36
C LEU A 40 -2.66 -1.49 -1.13
N ASP A 41 -3.26 -2.31 -2.01
CA ASP A 41 -3.03 -2.24 -3.46
C ASP A 41 -3.49 -0.91 -4.06
N LYS A 42 -4.65 -0.38 -3.63
CA LYS A 42 -5.09 0.95 -4.05
C LYS A 42 -4.10 2.03 -3.63
N LEU A 43 -3.56 1.94 -2.42
CA LEU A 43 -2.59 2.91 -1.90
C LEU A 43 -1.25 2.83 -2.65
N LEU A 44 -0.80 1.62 -2.98
CA LEU A 44 0.38 1.37 -3.79
C LEU A 44 0.21 1.87 -5.23
N ASN A 45 -0.94 1.60 -5.86
CA ASN A 45 -1.26 2.09 -7.19
C ASN A 45 -1.33 3.62 -7.24
N ASN A 46 -1.89 4.26 -6.21
CA ASN A 46 -1.91 5.71 -6.12
C ASN A 46 -0.49 6.29 -5.98
N TYR A 47 0.34 5.70 -5.12
CA TYR A 47 1.76 6.08 -5.02
C TYR A 47 2.52 5.88 -6.34
N SER A 48 2.28 4.75 -7.03
CA SER A 48 2.91 4.44 -8.31
C SER A 48 2.47 5.43 -9.40
N ASN A 49 1.19 5.80 -9.48
CA ASN A 49 0.71 6.82 -10.42
C ASN A 49 1.32 8.20 -10.14
N ILE A 50 1.38 8.61 -8.88
CA ILE A 50 2.02 9.87 -8.47
C ILE A 50 3.51 9.87 -8.86
N HIS A 51 4.21 8.73 -8.73
CA HIS A 51 5.61 8.61 -9.11
C HIS A 51 5.87 8.35 -10.61
N MET A 52 4.94 7.72 -11.34
CA MET A 52 5.04 7.48 -12.77
C MET A 52 4.78 8.76 -13.58
N ASN A 53 3.93 9.66 -13.10
CA ASN A 53 3.77 11.00 -13.67
C ASN A 53 5.02 11.89 -13.52
N GLN A 54 5.98 11.52 -12.66
CA GLN A 54 7.30 12.17 -12.58
C GLN A 54 8.34 11.55 -13.52
N ARG A 55 8.09 10.37 -14.12
CA ARG A 55 8.98 9.70 -15.08
C ARG A 55 8.57 9.87 -16.55
N ARG A 56 7.39 10.42 -16.81
CA ARG A 56 6.99 10.89 -18.14
C ARG A 56 7.10 12.42 -18.19
N ALA A 57 8.32 12.92 -18.25
CA ALA A 57 8.54 14.14 -19.03
C ALA A 57 8.25 13.75 -20.51
N PRO A 58 7.36 14.46 -21.22
CA PRO A 58 7.24 14.27 -22.65
C PRO A 58 8.59 14.61 -23.30
N ALA A 59 9.01 13.76 -24.25
CA ALA A 59 10.15 14.01 -25.13
C ALA A 59 9.92 15.24 -26.01
#